data_AF-A0A520IAU0-F1
#
_entry.id   AF-A0A520IAU0-F1
#
_cell.length_a   1.000
_cell.length_b   1.000
_cell.length_c   1.000
_cell.angle_alpha   90.00
_cell.angle_beta   90.00
_cell.angle_gamma   90.00
#
_symmetry.space_group_name_H-M   'P 1'
#
loop_
_entity.id
_entity.type
_entity.pdbx_description
1 polymer ?
#
loop_
_entity_poly.entity_id
_entity_poly.type
_entity_poly.pdbx_seq_one_letter_code
_entity_poly.pdbx_strand_id
1 'polypeptide(L)'
;MAPKHTNIEFIQGNLLQAQVEALVNTVNCVGVMGKGIAFQFAEKFHQNTSVYKAACKAHTLHPGGLLVVELQLELENQLPRFIINFATKDHWRSQTQLKWIEEGLQKLVVEVRERGISSIAIPALGCGNGGLDWNLVRPLIETAFQELSEVRVLVFPPNGAPNASDIEHLSKAPNMTPEAALMVKLISEYSVLDLEFSQLEVQKLSYLLQQSGYPMLRLHFEKMQYGPAAREWYPRLRNWEGHWTVGFGDGTGGSREPISLRPEIVEKAHKFLESNSNPDGEKHLQDVLDLIEGFDTALGLELLASVHWIARHHPKAAHDVNEAIRYIHQWNPRKEDMFPARFIELAWARLDEKGWLKNLKPEWMRSVESEQDAIRVVLPTGKSRAEVSHHFGVAPPLVVR
;
A
#
# COMPACT_ATOMS: atom_id res chain seq x y z
N MET A 1 -49.34 -1.53 -7.03
CA MET A 1 -48.19 -1.04 -7.81
C MET A 1 -47.04 -1.97 -7.56
N ALA A 2 -46.44 -2.57 -8.61
CA ALA A 2 -45.24 -3.37 -8.44
C ALA A 2 -44.09 -2.47 -7.93
N PRO A 3 -43.19 -2.98 -7.07
CA PRO A 3 -42.00 -2.22 -6.67
C PRO A 3 -41.22 -1.84 -7.92
N LYS A 4 -41.00 -0.53 -8.14
CA LYS A 4 -40.06 -0.06 -9.15
C LYS A 4 -38.68 -0.56 -8.74
N HIS A 5 -38.18 -1.59 -9.40
CA HIS A 5 -36.83 -2.08 -9.18
C HIS A 5 -35.86 -1.01 -9.68
N THR A 6 -35.08 -0.41 -8.78
CA THR A 6 -33.98 0.49 -9.13
C THR A 6 -32.91 -0.30 -9.87
N ASN A 7 -32.41 0.19 -11.01
CA ASN A 7 -31.35 -0.46 -11.78
C ASN A 7 -29.96 -0.09 -11.23
N ILE A 8 -29.74 -0.36 -9.94
CA ILE A 8 -28.46 -0.17 -9.25
C ILE A 8 -27.69 -1.48 -9.25
N GLU A 9 -26.50 -1.46 -9.83
CA GLU A 9 -25.54 -2.56 -9.82
C GLU A 9 -24.33 -2.18 -8.96
N PHE A 10 -24.00 -2.98 -7.96
CA PHE A 10 -22.75 -2.83 -7.21
C PHE A 10 -21.65 -3.59 -7.92
N ILE A 11 -20.59 -2.88 -8.35
CA ILE A 11 -19.55 -3.42 -9.22
C ILE A 11 -18.17 -3.16 -8.61
N GLN A 12 -17.33 -4.19 -8.62
CA GLN A 12 -15.91 -4.08 -8.29
C GLN A 12 -15.10 -3.78 -9.55
N GLY A 13 -14.00 -3.04 -9.40
CA GLY A 13 -13.07 -2.73 -10.48
C GLY A 13 -12.83 -1.23 -10.66
N ASN A 14 -12.31 -0.85 -11.83
CA ASN A 14 -11.92 0.53 -12.09
C ASN A 14 -13.10 1.36 -12.62
N LEU A 15 -13.58 2.31 -11.82
CA LEU A 15 -14.65 3.24 -12.20
C LEU A 15 -14.36 3.97 -13.52
N LEU A 16 -13.11 4.35 -13.79
CA LEU A 16 -12.73 5.09 -15.01
C LEU A 16 -12.87 4.24 -16.29
N GLN A 17 -13.06 2.93 -16.18
CA GLN A 17 -13.29 2.00 -17.29
C GLN A 17 -14.77 1.69 -17.51
N ALA A 18 -15.67 2.20 -16.66
CA ALA A 18 -17.09 2.00 -16.80
C ALA A 18 -17.60 2.59 -18.14
N GLN A 19 -18.31 1.76 -18.91
CA GLN A 19 -18.95 2.15 -20.16
C GLN A 19 -20.31 2.77 -19.85
N VAL A 20 -20.30 4.02 -19.40
CA VAL A 20 -21.48 4.80 -18.99
C VAL A 20 -21.38 6.25 -19.47
N GLU A 21 -22.51 6.94 -19.53
CA GLU A 21 -22.58 8.33 -19.99
C GLU A 21 -21.95 9.33 -19.03
N ALA A 22 -22.07 9.09 -17.72
CA ALA A 22 -21.51 9.98 -16.70
C ALA A 22 -20.61 9.23 -15.70
N LEU A 23 -19.44 9.80 -15.41
CA LEU A 23 -18.57 9.35 -14.32
C LEU A 23 -18.57 10.38 -13.19
N VAL A 24 -18.79 9.93 -11.95
CA VAL A 24 -18.68 10.79 -10.77
C VAL A 24 -17.25 10.78 -10.23
N ASN A 25 -16.69 11.97 -10.05
CA ASN A 25 -15.37 12.20 -9.45
C ASN A 25 -15.54 12.89 -8.09
N THR A 26 -14.97 12.35 -7.01
CA THR A 26 -15.03 13.00 -5.69
C THR A 26 -13.89 13.99 -5.54
N VAL A 27 -14.21 15.26 -5.26
CA VAL A 27 -13.24 16.37 -5.23
C VAL A 27 -13.33 17.21 -3.96
N ASN A 28 -12.32 18.06 -3.74
CA ASN A 28 -12.37 19.15 -2.75
C ASN A 28 -12.71 20.48 -3.43
N CYS A 29 -12.79 21.56 -2.65
CA CYS A 29 -13.12 22.89 -3.17
C CYS A 29 -11.87 23.77 -3.40
N VAL A 30 -10.66 23.25 -3.15
CA VAL A 30 -9.39 24.01 -3.24
C VAL A 30 -8.54 23.66 -4.47
N GLY A 31 -9.09 22.92 -5.43
CA GLY A 31 -8.44 22.72 -6.74
C GLY A 31 -7.32 21.69 -6.75
N VAL A 32 -7.20 20.85 -5.72
CA VAL A 32 -6.15 19.82 -5.61
C VAL A 32 -6.70 18.44 -5.98
N MET A 33 -6.04 17.71 -6.87
CA MET A 33 -6.36 16.32 -7.25
C MET A 33 -5.12 15.43 -7.05
N GLY A 34 -4.64 15.36 -5.80
CA GLY A 34 -3.31 14.79 -5.50
C GLY A 34 -3.27 13.32 -5.09
N LYS A 35 -4.43 12.70 -4.80
CA LYS A 35 -4.51 11.28 -4.39
C LYS A 35 -5.86 10.64 -4.73
N GLY A 36 -5.90 9.31 -4.65
CA GLY A 36 -7.12 8.51 -4.84
C GLY A 36 -7.77 8.72 -6.21
N ILE A 37 -9.09 8.57 -6.28
CA ILE A 37 -9.83 8.65 -7.53
C ILE A 37 -9.67 10.01 -8.23
N ALA A 38 -9.62 11.12 -7.49
CA ALA A 38 -9.44 12.45 -8.05
C ALA A 38 -8.13 12.58 -8.86
N PHE A 39 -7.04 11.96 -8.38
CA PHE A 39 -5.77 11.93 -9.11
C PHE A 39 -5.90 11.15 -10.43
N GLN A 40 -6.57 10.00 -10.43
CA GLN A 40 -6.79 9.21 -11.64
C GLN A 40 -7.63 9.98 -12.68
N PHE A 41 -8.65 10.72 -12.23
CA PHE A 41 -9.41 11.63 -13.10
C PHE A 41 -8.53 12.76 -13.65
N ALA A 42 -7.56 13.25 -12.88
CA ALA A 42 -6.63 14.29 -13.33
C ALA A 42 -5.67 13.79 -14.42
N GLU A 43 -5.21 12.55 -14.29
CA GLU A 43 -4.37 11.90 -15.30
C GLU A 43 -5.14 11.59 -16.59
N LYS A 44 -6.40 11.16 -16.49
CA LYS A 44 -7.18 10.71 -17.66
C LYS A 44 -7.95 11.83 -18.37
N PHE A 45 -8.48 12.83 -17.64
CA PHE A 45 -9.42 13.81 -18.18
C PHE A 45 -8.91 15.25 -17.99
N HIS A 46 -7.88 15.64 -18.74
CA HIS A 46 -7.23 16.96 -18.59
C HIS A 46 -8.17 18.16 -18.81
N GLN A 47 -9.17 18.05 -19.71
CA GLN A 47 -10.21 19.08 -19.89
C GLN A 47 -10.97 19.29 -18.57
N ASN A 48 -11.44 18.21 -17.95
CA ASN A 48 -12.13 18.24 -16.66
C ASN A 48 -11.27 18.90 -15.58
N THR A 49 -9.99 18.50 -15.48
CA THR A 49 -9.06 19.08 -14.48
C THR A 49 -8.90 20.58 -14.63
N SER A 50 -8.84 21.07 -15.87
CA SER A 50 -8.67 22.49 -16.17
C SER A 50 -9.90 23.29 -15.75
N VAL A 51 -11.10 22.82 -16.09
CA VAL A 51 -12.38 23.45 -15.70
C VAL A 51 -12.56 23.42 -14.18
N TYR A 52 -12.28 22.29 -13.54
CA TYR A 52 -12.33 22.15 -12.08
C TYR A 52 -11.40 23.14 -11.35
N LYS A 53 -10.13 23.24 -11.76
CA LYS A 53 -9.19 24.18 -11.14
C LYS A 53 -9.65 25.63 -11.30
N ALA A 54 -10.21 25.99 -12.45
CA ALA A 54 -10.77 27.32 -12.67
C ALA A 54 -11.97 27.61 -11.75
N ALA A 55 -12.89 26.65 -11.60
CA ALA A 55 -14.05 26.77 -10.71
C ALA A 55 -13.63 26.93 -9.22
N CYS A 56 -12.64 26.14 -8.77
CA CYS A 56 -12.10 26.27 -7.41
C CYS A 56 -11.42 27.63 -7.19
N LYS A 57 -10.64 28.12 -8.17
CA LYS A 57 -10.00 29.45 -8.11
C LYS A 57 -11.03 30.58 -8.08
N ALA A 58 -12.17 30.40 -8.74
CA ALA A 58 -13.28 31.34 -8.75
C ALA A 58 -14.20 31.21 -7.52
N HIS A 59 -13.93 30.25 -6.61
CA HIS A 59 -14.76 29.94 -5.45
C HIS A 59 -16.23 29.63 -5.78
N THR A 60 -16.49 29.04 -6.95
CA THR A 60 -17.86 28.68 -7.38
C THR A 60 -18.26 27.26 -6.99
N LEU A 61 -17.32 26.45 -6.50
CA LEU A 61 -17.57 25.10 -5.99
C LEU A 61 -17.46 25.10 -4.46
N HIS A 62 -18.48 24.51 -3.81
CA HIS A 62 -18.59 24.41 -2.36
C HIS A 62 -18.91 22.97 -1.96
N PRO A 63 -18.67 22.54 -0.71
CA PRO A 63 -19.03 21.21 -0.24
C PRO A 63 -20.52 20.91 -0.45
N GLY A 64 -20.84 19.70 -0.90
CA GLY A 64 -22.19 19.33 -1.34
C GLY A 64 -22.62 19.97 -2.66
N GLY A 65 -21.73 20.68 -3.35
CA GLY A 65 -21.90 21.19 -4.70
C GLY A 65 -21.43 20.20 -5.77
N LEU A 66 -21.89 20.42 -6.99
CA LEU A 66 -21.47 19.67 -8.17
C LEU A 66 -20.87 20.62 -9.20
N LEU A 67 -19.88 20.14 -9.93
CA LEU A 67 -19.40 20.74 -11.17
C LEU A 67 -19.46 19.70 -12.27
N VAL A 68 -20.44 19.85 -13.17
CA VAL A 68 -20.60 18.98 -14.34
C VAL A 68 -19.78 19.53 -15.51
N VAL A 69 -18.97 18.67 -16.11
CA VAL A 69 -18.18 18.97 -17.30
C VAL A 69 -18.60 18.03 -18.42
N GLU A 70 -19.12 18.59 -19.50
CA GLU A 70 -19.34 17.85 -20.75
C GLU A 70 -18.02 17.77 -21.52
N LEU A 71 -17.62 16.55 -21.85
CA LEU A 71 -16.37 16.29 -22.56
C LEU A 71 -16.53 16.59 -24.05
N GLN A 72 -15.50 17.19 -24.65
CA GLN A 72 -15.43 17.32 -26.09
C GLN A 72 -14.95 15.98 -26.66
N LEU A 73 -15.86 15.25 -27.27
CA LEU A 73 -15.61 13.92 -27.83
C LEU A 73 -15.41 14.01 -29.34
N GLU A 74 -14.48 13.20 -29.87
CA GLU A 74 -14.22 13.14 -31.32
C GLU A 74 -15.30 12.35 -32.06
N LEU A 75 -15.99 11.44 -31.37
CA LEU A 75 -17.05 10.59 -31.91
C LEU A 75 -18.33 10.75 -31.08
N GLU A 76 -19.50 10.88 -31.74
CA GLU A 76 -20.81 11.10 -31.10
C GLU A 76 -21.20 10.01 -30.09
N ASN A 77 -20.70 8.78 -30.27
CA ASN A 77 -21.02 7.63 -29.41
C ASN A 77 -19.89 7.28 -28.42
N GLN A 78 -18.88 8.14 -28.26
CA GLN A 78 -17.80 7.89 -27.30
C GLN A 78 -18.28 8.13 -25.86
N LEU A 79 -17.81 7.30 -24.93
CA LEU A 79 -18.13 7.41 -23.51
C LEU A 79 -16.85 7.63 -22.69
N PRO A 80 -16.95 8.32 -21.53
CA PRO A 80 -18.13 9.01 -21.01
C PRO A 80 -18.35 10.38 -21.71
N ARG A 81 -19.60 10.87 -21.67
CA ARG A 81 -19.96 12.22 -22.14
C ARG A 81 -19.80 13.27 -21.05
N PHE A 82 -20.03 12.89 -19.80
CA PHE A 82 -20.01 13.80 -18.66
C PHE A 82 -19.05 13.32 -17.57
N ILE A 83 -18.30 14.26 -17.00
CA ILE A 83 -17.64 14.10 -15.71
C ILE A 83 -18.37 14.96 -14.69
N ILE A 84 -18.84 14.37 -13.60
CA ILE A 84 -19.53 15.08 -12.52
C ILE A 84 -18.59 15.15 -11.32
N ASN A 85 -17.98 16.31 -11.10
CA ASN A 85 -17.13 16.52 -9.93
C ASN A 85 -18.02 16.82 -8.72
N PHE A 86 -18.09 15.86 -7.81
CA PHE A 86 -18.86 15.91 -6.58
C PHE A 86 -17.97 16.43 -5.45
N ALA A 87 -18.25 17.62 -4.94
CA ALA A 87 -17.47 18.23 -3.87
C ALA A 87 -17.80 17.59 -2.51
N THR A 88 -17.04 16.56 -2.14
CA THR A 88 -17.20 15.87 -0.86
C THR A 88 -16.38 16.49 0.26
N LYS A 89 -15.56 17.51 -0.03
CA LYS A 89 -14.70 18.18 0.94
C LYS A 89 -14.56 19.66 0.65
N ASP A 90 -14.38 20.45 1.70
CA ASP A 90 -13.98 21.85 1.56
C ASP A 90 -12.49 21.94 1.23
N HIS A 91 -11.64 21.63 2.21
CA HIS A 91 -10.22 21.44 2.03
C HIS A 91 -9.88 19.95 1.93
N TRP A 92 -8.85 19.57 1.15
CA TRP A 92 -8.47 18.17 0.98
C TRP A 92 -8.04 17.46 2.29
N ARG A 93 -7.60 18.24 3.29
CA ARG A 93 -7.24 17.80 4.65
C ARG A 93 -8.44 17.58 5.57
N SER A 94 -9.61 18.12 5.25
CA SER A 94 -10.80 18.01 6.09
C SER A 94 -11.47 16.66 5.93
N GLN A 95 -12.13 16.17 6.98
CA GLN A 95 -13.03 15.02 6.88
C GLN A 95 -14.26 15.40 6.05
N THR A 96 -14.84 14.41 5.36
CA THR A 96 -16.12 14.59 4.67
C THR A 96 -17.25 14.51 5.68
N GLN A 97 -18.25 15.39 5.55
CA GLN A 97 -19.47 15.34 6.35
C GLN A 97 -20.58 14.62 5.57
N LEU A 98 -21.36 13.80 6.27
CA LEU A 98 -22.50 13.07 5.68
C LEU A 98 -23.51 14.01 5.01
N LYS A 99 -23.75 15.18 5.63
CA LYS A 99 -24.62 16.25 5.08
C LYS A 99 -24.21 16.68 3.66
N TRP A 100 -22.92 16.77 3.36
CA TRP A 100 -22.46 17.14 2.02
C TRP A 100 -22.75 16.05 0.99
N ILE A 101 -22.78 14.78 1.41
CA ILE A 101 -23.16 13.66 0.54
C ILE A 101 -24.67 13.73 0.26
N GLU A 102 -25.49 13.97 1.27
CA GLU A 102 -26.94 14.13 1.10
C GLU A 102 -27.28 15.28 0.14
N GLU A 103 -26.71 16.47 0.37
CA GLU A 103 -26.93 17.66 -0.47
C GLU A 103 -26.45 17.46 -1.90
N GLY A 104 -25.27 16.85 -2.08
CA GLY A 104 -24.72 16.59 -3.40
C GLY A 104 -25.49 15.50 -4.16
N LEU A 105 -26.01 14.48 -3.47
CA LEU A 105 -26.86 13.45 -4.09
C LEU A 105 -28.20 14.01 -4.57
N GLN A 106 -28.81 14.91 -3.82
CA GLN A 106 -30.03 15.61 -4.27
C GLN A 106 -29.78 16.38 -5.57
N LYS A 107 -28.67 17.12 -5.64
CA LYS A 107 -28.27 17.84 -6.87
C LYS A 107 -27.91 16.87 -8.00
N LEU A 108 -27.31 15.72 -7.68
CA LEU A 108 -26.89 14.74 -8.68
C LEU A 108 -28.09 14.17 -9.42
N VAL A 109 -29.17 13.86 -8.69
CA VAL A 109 -30.44 13.38 -9.27
C VAL A 109 -31.03 14.42 -10.23
N VAL A 110 -30.97 15.71 -9.86
CA VAL A 110 -31.43 16.81 -10.72
C VAL A 110 -30.60 16.89 -12.00
N GLU A 111 -29.26 16.90 -11.89
CA GLU A 111 -28.36 16.96 -13.05
C GLU A 111 -28.52 15.75 -13.99
N VAL A 112 -28.72 14.55 -13.43
CA VAL A 112 -28.98 13.33 -14.21
C VAL A 112 -30.27 13.46 -15.02
N ARG A 113 -31.33 13.98 -14.40
CA ARG A 113 -32.63 14.17 -15.05
C ARG A 113 -32.58 15.27 -16.12
N GLU A 114 -32.03 16.44 -15.80
CA GLU A 114 -31.99 17.59 -16.69
C GLU A 114 -31.14 17.35 -17.94
N ARG A 115 -30.07 16.55 -17.81
CA ARG A 115 -29.16 16.21 -18.92
C ARG A 115 -29.58 14.95 -19.68
N GLY A 116 -30.62 14.25 -19.23
CA GLY A 116 -31.07 12.99 -19.81
C GLY A 116 -30.01 11.90 -19.74
N ILE A 117 -29.22 11.85 -18.66
CA ILE A 117 -28.17 10.85 -18.47
C ILE A 117 -28.82 9.48 -18.24
N SER A 118 -28.56 8.53 -19.14
CA SER A 118 -29.15 7.19 -19.10
C SER A 118 -28.33 6.18 -18.29
N SER A 119 -27.03 6.47 -18.07
CA SER A 119 -26.13 5.62 -17.29
C SER A 119 -25.06 6.40 -16.55
N ILE A 120 -24.79 6.03 -15.31
CA ILE A 120 -23.85 6.72 -14.43
C ILE A 120 -23.03 5.75 -13.57
N ALA A 121 -21.76 6.05 -13.36
CA ALA A 121 -20.90 5.36 -12.40
C ALA A 121 -20.55 6.25 -11.21
N ILE A 122 -20.78 5.74 -10.01
CA ILE A 122 -20.68 6.48 -8.74
C ILE A 122 -19.68 5.75 -7.82
N PRO A 123 -18.60 6.41 -7.35
CA PRO A 123 -17.70 5.81 -6.37
C PRO A 123 -18.31 5.86 -4.96
N ALA A 124 -17.63 5.25 -4.00
CA ALA A 124 -17.96 5.37 -2.59
C ALA A 124 -17.78 6.83 -2.08
N LEU A 125 -18.85 7.61 -2.15
CA LEU A 125 -18.84 9.06 -1.93
C LEU A 125 -18.39 9.42 -0.51
N GLY A 126 -17.24 10.09 -0.38
CA GLY A 126 -16.72 10.50 0.92
C GLY A 126 -16.19 9.36 1.79
N CYS A 127 -16.17 8.12 1.29
CA CYS A 127 -15.50 6.99 1.94
C CYS A 127 -13.99 7.00 1.66
N GLY A 128 -13.23 6.16 2.36
CA GLY A 128 -11.76 6.12 2.25
C GLY A 128 -11.15 7.42 2.75
N ASN A 129 -10.57 8.21 1.83
CA ASN A 129 -9.96 9.51 2.14
C ASN A 129 -10.88 10.49 2.87
N GLY A 130 -12.20 10.38 2.72
CA GLY A 130 -13.19 11.23 3.40
C GLY A 130 -13.61 10.74 4.79
N GLY A 131 -13.31 9.49 5.15
CA GLY A 131 -13.57 8.92 6.47
C GLY A 131 -15.02 8.50 6.75
N LEU A 132 -15.94 8.62 5.79
CA LEU A 132 -17.32 8.17 6.00
C LEU A 132 -17.45 6.63 5.97
N ASP A 133 -18.29 6.11 6.86
CA ASP A 133 -18.71 4.69 6.85
C ASP A 133 -19.59 4.40 5.63
N TRP A 134 -19.19 3.39 4.86
CA TRP A 134 -19.94 2.92 3.68
C TRP A 134 -21.37 2.50 4.01
N ASN A 135 -21.60 1.94 5.20
CA ASN A 135 -22.93 1.52 5.62
C ASN A 135 -23.89 2.72 5.82
N LEU A 136 -23.35 3.92 6.01
CA LEU A 136 -24.13 5.16 6.07
C LEU A 136 -24.29 5.80 4.68
N VAL A 137 -23.27 5.70 3.82
CA VAL A 137 -23.29 6.32 2.48
C VAL A 137 -24.12 5.52 1.49
N ARG A 138 -24.03 4.19 1.50
CA ARG A 138 -24.75 3.32 0.56
C ARG A 138 -26.26 3.57 0.56
N PRO A 139 -26.96 3.59 1.72
CA PRO A 139 -28.40 3.84 1.74
C PRO A 139 -28.78 5.20 1.15
N LEU A 140 -27.91 6.21 1.26
CA LEU A 140 -28.15 7.53 0.67
C LEU A 140 -28.12 7.47 -0.85
N ILE A 141 -27.15 6.75 -1.44
CA ILE A 141 -27.07 6.55 -2.90
C ILE A 141 -28.30 5.77 -3.38
N GLU A 142 -28.63 4.66 -2.72
CA GLU A 142 -29.79 3.82 -3.06
C GLU A 142 -31.10 4.63 -3.02
N THR A 143 -31.28 5.44 -1.98
CA THR A 143 -32.46 6.30 -1.79
C THR A 143 -32.54 7.40 -2.84
N ALA A 144 -31.42 8.09 -3.11
CA ALA A 144 -31.38 9.18 -4.08
C ALA A 144 -31.76 8.70 -5.50
N PHE A 145 -31.27 7.53 -5.91
CA PHE A 145 -31.52 6.99 -7.25
C PHE A 145 -32.79 6.15 -7.36
N GLN A 146 -33.52 5.91 -6.26
CA GLN A 146 -34.78 5.17 -6.29
C GLN A 146 -35.84 5.82 -7.18
N GLU A 147 -35.79 7.14 -7.33
CA GLU A 147 -36.71 7.91 -8.19
C GLU A 147 -36.36 7.85 -9.68
N LEU A 148 -35.16 7.37 -10.04
CA LEU A 148 -34.63 7.32 -11.41
C LEU A 148 -34.53 5.86 -11.89
N SER A 149 -35.66 5.16 -11.91
CA SER A 149 -35.74 3.72 -12.24
C SER A 149 -35.26 3.36 -13.64
N GLU A 150 -35.24 4.33 -14.56
CA GLU A 150 -34.81 4.21 -15.95
C GLU A 150 -33.30 4.39 -16.16
N VAL A 151 -32.58 4.89 -15.15
CA VAL A 151 -31.14 5.14 -15.23
C VAL A 151 -30.38 3.92 -14.75
N ARG A 152 -29.40 3.45 -15.55
CA ARG A 152 -28.48 2.40 -15.13
C ARG A 152 -27.40 3.00 -14.21
N VAL A 153 -27.40 2.60 -12.96
CA VAL A 153 -26.48 3.16 -11.94
C VAL A 153 -25.47 2.10 -11.53
N LEU A 154 -24.20 2.34 -11.81
CA LEU A 154 -23.10 1.48 -11.36
C LEU A 154 -22.47 2.10 -10.12
N VAL A 155 -22.60 1.43 -8.98
CA VAL A 155 -21.99 1.88 -7.74
C VAL A 155 -20.73 1.08 -7.50
N PHE A 156 -19.61 1.78 -7.39
CA PHE A 156 -18.30 1.22 -7.07
C PHE A 156 -18.08 1.41 -5.57
N PRO A 157 -18.40 0.41 -4.73
CA PRO A 157 -18.24 0.52 -3.29
C PRO A 157 -16.75 0.58 -2.94
N PRO A 158 -16.37 0.88 -1.67
CA PRO A 158 -14.98 0.79 -1.27
C PRO A 158 -14.46 -0.62 -1.52
N ASN A 159 -13.20 -0.74 -1.91
CA ASN A 159 -12.59 -2.06 -2.11
C ASN A 159 -12.73 -2.88 -0.81
N GLY A 160 -13.33 -4.07 -0.89
CA GLY A 160 -13.63 -4.91 0.29
C GLY A 160 -15.04 -4.74 0.90
N ALA A 161 -15.91 -3.90 0.33
CA ALA A 161 -17.32 -3.89 0.69
C ALA A 161 -18.03 -5.15 0.18
N PRO A 162 -18.88 -5.80 0.99
CA PRO A 162 -19.54 -7.04 0.59
C PRO A 162 -20.45 -6.80 -0.62
N ASN A 163 -20.39 -7.66 -1.64
CA ASN A 163 -21.43 -7.71 -2.66
C ASN A 163 -22.75 -8.15 -2.01
N ALA A 164 -23.89 -7.84 -2.63
CA ALA A 164 -25.19 -8.34 -2.17
C ALA A 164 -25.26 -9.89 -2.13
N SER A 165 -24.37 -10.58 -2.88
CA SER A 165 -24.14 -12.03 -2.82
C SER A 165 -23.21 -12.50 -1.70
N ASP A 166 -22.49 -11.58 -1.04
CA ASP A 166 -21.47 -11.90 -0.03
C ASP A 166 -22.00 -11.85 1.40
N ILE A 167 -23.31 -11.64 1.59
CA ILE A 167 -23.98 -11.69 2.90
C ILE A 167 -23.83 -13.10 3.55
N GLU A 168 -23.40 -14.12 2.81
CA GLU A 168 -23.17 -15.47 3.33
C GLU A 168 -21.70 -15.86 3.61
N HIS A 169 -20.72 -14.96 3.44
CA HIS A 169 -19.34 -15.25 3.85
C HIS A 169 -18.79 -14.25 4.86
N LEU A 170 -19.22 -14.44 6.11
CA LEU A 170 -18.39 -14.18 7.29
C LEU A 170 -17.15 -15.07 7.20
N SER A 171 -16.15 -14.67 6.41
CA SER A 171 -14.83 -15.30 6.50
C SER A 171 -14.34 -15.12 7.93
N LYS A 172 -13.88 -16.21 8.56
CA LYS A 172 -13.42 -16.19 9.94
C LYS A 172 -12.21 -15.24 10.02
N ALA A 173 -12.24 -14.29 10.95
CA ALA A 173 -11.11 -13.39 11.17
C ALA A 173 -9.80 -14.18 11.36
N PRO A 174 -8.67 -13.74 10.80
CA PRO A 174 -7.41 -14.42 10.99
C PRO A 174 -7.05 -14.52 12.48
N ASN A 175 -6.39 -15.63 12.82
CA ASN A 175 -5.83 -15.79 14.17
C ASN A 175 -4.62 -14.87 14.33
N MET A 176 -4.46 -14.29 15.51
CA MET A 176 -3.26 -13.52 15.87
C MET A 176 -2.12 -14.50 16.16
N THR A 177 -1.08 -14.49 15.33
CA THR A 177 0.17 -15.26 15.54
C THR A 177 1.28 -14.34 16.07
N PRO A 178 2.38 -14.86 16.64
CA PRO A 178 3.51 -14.02 17.07
C PRO A 178 4.07 -13.12 15.96
N GLU A 179 4.20 -13.65 14.74
CA GLU A 179 4.72 -12.92 13.58
C GLU A 179 3.75 -11.83 13.13
N ALA A 180 2.46 -12.16 13.13
CA ALA A 180 1.40 -11.22 12.79
C ALA A 180 1.33 -10.07 13.80
N ALA A 181 1.38 -10.38 15.10
CA ALA A 181 1.37 -9.38 16.17
C ALA A 181 2.61 -8.48 16.09
N LEU A 182 3.79 -9.05 15.84
CA LEU A 182 5.03 -8.28 15.70
C LEU A 182 5.00 -7.37 14.48
N MET A 183 4.47 -7.84 13.34
CA MET A 183 4.28 -7.00 12.15
C MET A 183 3.26 -5.89 12.37
N VAL A 184 2.14 -6.17 13.02
CA VAL A 184 1.14 -5.14 13.39
C VAL A 184 1.78 -4.07 14.28
N LYS A 185 2.54 -4.49 15.30
CA LYS A 185 3.25 -3.57 16.18
C LYS A 185 4.29 -2.74 15.42
N LEU A 186 5.14 -3.37 14.59
CA LEU A 186 6.14 -2.65 13.80
C LEU A 186 5.50 -1.62 12.85
N ILE A 187 4.40 -1.98 12.19
CA ILE A 187 3.66 -1.05 11.32
C ILE A 187 3.05 0.09 12.15
N SER A 188 2.51 -0.21 13.33
CA SER A 188 1.95 0.81 14.24
C SER A 188 3.02 1.80 14.72
N GLU A 189 4.20 1.32 15.11
CA GLU A 189 5.32 2.16 15.57
C GLU A 189 5.98 2.94 14.43
N TYR A 190 5.96 2.41 13.20
CA TYR A 190 6.38 3.15 12.01
C TYR A 190 5.40 4.29 11.66
N SER A 191 4.10 4.10 11.89
CA SER A 191 3.03 4.99 11.42
C SER A 191 2.59 6.05 12.44
N VAL A 192 3.45 6.44 13.37
CA VAL A 192 3.11 7.38 14.46
C VAL A 192 2.56 8.70 13.88
N LEU A 193 1.33 9.05 14.30
CA LEU A 193 0.50 10.19 13.86
C LEU A 193 -0.22 10.02 12.50
N ASP A 194 -1.24 9.15 12.47
CA ASP A 194 -2.28 8.98 11.41
C ASP A 194 -2.04 7.92 10.31
N LEU A 195 -1.75 6.68 10.75
CA LEU A 195 -2.35 5.41 10.29
C LEU A 195 -2.60 5.19 8.78
N GLU A 196 -1.70 5.61 7.90
CA GLU A 196 -1.70 5.15 6.50
C GLU A 196 -0.29 4.67 6.12
N PHE A 197 -0.17 3.39 5.75
CA PHE A 197 1.01 2.77 5.16
C PHE A 197 0.60 2.11 3.84
N SER A 198 1.53 1.77 2.96
CA SER A 198 1.21 1.05 1.73
C SER A 198 1.82 -0.35 1.70
N GLN A 199 1.44 -1.13 0.70
CA GLN A 199 2.07 -2.42 0.44
C GLN A 199 3.60 -2.30 0.32
N LEU A 200 4.12 -1.20 -0.23
CA LEU A 200 5.56 -0.96 -0.35
C LEU A 200 6.23 -0.92 1.01
N GLU A 201 5.66 -0.19 1.98
CA GLU A 201 6.23 -0.07 3.33
C GLU A 201 6.17 -1.39 4.08
N VAL A 202 5.05 -2.13 4.00
CA VAL A 202 4.97 -3.49 4.57
C VAL A 202 6.07 -4.39 4.01
N GLN A 203 6.32 -4.32 2.70
CA GLN A 203 7.37 -5.09 2.05
C GLN A 203 8.77 -4.70 2.56
N LYS A 204 9.04 -3.40 2.79
CA LYS A 204 10.34 -2.96 3.31
C LYS A 204 10.51 -3.28 4.79
N LEU A 205 9.51 -3.01 5.62
CA LEU A 205 9.54 -3.29 7.05
C LEU A 205 9.69 -4.78 7.33
N SER A 206 8.95 -5.63 6.63
CA SER A 206 9.09 -7.09 6.76
C SER A 206 10.43 -7.61 6.24
N TYR A 207 10.97 -7.00 5.17
CA TYR A 207 12.31 -7.32 4.69
C TYR A 207 13.34 -7.03 5.78
N LEU A 208 13.35 -5.82 6.32
CA LEU A 208 14.30 -5.39 7.36
C LEU A 208 14.13 -6.24 8.62
N LEU A 209 12.89 -6.51 9.05
CA LEU A 209 12.62 -7.36 10.21
C LEU A 209 13.15 -8.79 10.01
N GLN A 210 13.04 -9.37 8.81
CA GLN A 210 13.65 -10.68 8.55
C GLN A 210 15.18 -10.59 8.49
N GLN A 211 15.74 -9.50 7.98
CA GLN A 211 17.19 -9.35 7.88
C GLN A 211 17.86 -9.00 9.21
N SER A 212 17.13 -8.47 10.21
CA SER A 212 17.66 -8.30 11.57
C SER A 212 17.96 -9.63 12.26
N GLY A 213 17.46 -10.75 11.71
CA GLY A 213 17.67 -12.10 12.21
C GLY A 213 16.40 -12.78 12.72
N TYR A 214 15.24 -12.11 12.65
CA TYR A 214 13.98 -12.67 13.13
C TYR A 214 13.60 -13.95 12.35
N PRO A 215 13.52 -15.13 13.00
CA PRO A 215 13.51 -16.42 12.29
C PRO A 215 12.14 -16.84 11.74
N MET A 216 11.07 -16.13 12.10
CA MET A 216 9.71 -16.66 11.95
C MET A 216 8.97 -16.14 10.70
N LEU A 217 9.40 -15.04 10.07
CA LEU A 217 8.71 -14.50 8.88
C LEU A 217 8.80 -15.44 7.66
N ARG A 218 9.96 -16.07 7.44
CA ARG A 218 10.25 -17.06 6.37
C ARG A 218 9.74 -16.65 4.98
N LEU A 219 9.90 -15.37 4.64
CA LEU A 219 9.50 -14.78 3.37
C LEU A 219 10.63 -14.88 2.33
N HIS A 220 10.29 -15.15 1.08
CA HIS A 220 11.25 -15.16 -0.02
C HIS A 220 11.25 -13.81 -0.71
N PHE A 221 12.29 -13.03 -0.46
CA PHE A 221 12.46 -11.72 -1.09
C PHE A 221 13.18 -11.85 -2.43
N GLU A 222 12.74 -11.08 -3.42
CA GLU A 222 13.33 -10.98 -4.75
C GLU A 222 13.61 -9.51 -5.11
N LYS A 223 14.55 -9.29 -6.03
CA LYS A 223 14.82 -7.98 -6.62
C LYS A 223 13.62 -7.54 -7.48
N MET A 224 12.85 -6.56 -7.01
CA MET A 224 11.66 -6.03 -7.71
C MET A 224 11.81 -4.52 -8.01
N GLN A 225 10.80 -3.91 -8.65
CA GLN A 225 10.86 -2.50 -9.12
C GLN A 225 11.26 -1.50 -8.01
N TYR A 226 10.67 -1.64 -6.81
CA TYR A 226 10.87 -0.73 -5.67
C TYR A 226 11.76 -1.33 -4.58
N GLY A 227 12.78 -2.11 -4.95
CA GLY A 227 13.63 -2.80 -3.98
C GLY A 227 13.15 -4.23 -3.68
N PRO A 228 13.65 -4.86 -2.59
CA PRO A 228 13.32 -6.24 -2.26
C PRO A 228 11.84 -6.40 -1.89
N ALA A 229 11.16 -7.41 -2.43
CA ALA A 229 9.77 -7.71 -2.10
C ALA A 229 9.50 -9.22 -2.14
N ALA A 230 8.54 -9.67 -1.34
CA ALA A 230 8.09 -11.06 -1.23
C ALA A 230 6.63 -11.18 -1.69
N ARG A 231 6.34 -12.13 -2.60
CA ARG A 231 4.98 -12.29 -3.18
C ARG A 231 3.97 -12.80 -2.14
N GLU A 232 4.46 -13.50 -1.12
CA GLU A 232 3.70 -14.10 -0.03
C GLU A 232 2.97 -13.07 0.85
N TRP A 233 3.36 -11.79 0.78
CA TRP A 233 2.65 -10.72 1.47
C TRP A 233 1.29 -10.37 0.86
N TYR A 234 1.12 -10.57 -0.45
CA TYR A 234 -0.13 -10.25 -1.11
C TYR A 234 -1.33 -11.04 -0.54
N PRO A 235 -1.29 -12.39 -0.47
CA PRO A 235 -2.40 -13.13 0.14
C PRO A 235 -2.56 -12.85 1.64
N ARG A 236 -1.48 -12.47 2.35
CA ARG A 236 -1.56 -12.10 3.78
C ARG A 236 -2.32 -10.78 3.99
N LEU A 237 -1.95 -9.72 3.26
CA LEU A 237 -2.65 -8.44 3.32
C LEU A 237 -4.10 -8.58 2.85
N ARG A 238 -4.37 -9.39 1.82
CA ARG A 238 -5.74 -9.69 1.39
C ARG A 238 -6.57 -10.36 2.47
N ASN A 239 -5.96 -11.25 3.25
CA ASN A 239 -6.62 -11.92 4.37
C ASN A 239 -6.81 -11.01 5.60
N TRP A 240 -5.98 -9.98 5.73
CA TRP A 240 -6.13 -8.94 6.76
C TRP A 240 -7.23 -7.94 6.41
N GLU A 241 -7.50 -7.74 5.13
CA GLU A 241 -8.49 -6.77 4.68
C GLU A 241 -9.89 -7.07 5.24
N GLY A 242 -10.56 -6.02 5.72
CA GLY A 242 -11.89 -6.11 6.34
C GLY A 242 -11.87 -6.57 7.80
N HIS A 243 -10.83 -7.29 8.22
CA HIS A 243 -10.67 -7.79 9.60
C HIS A 243 -9.71 -6.95 10.43
N TRP A 244 -8.52 -6.68 9.87
CA TRP A 244 -7.40 -6.04 10.55
C TRP A 244 -6.94 -4.77 9.85
N THR A 245 -7.03 -4.74 8.52
CA THR A 245 -6.72 -3.57 7.71
C THR A 245 -7.94 -3.09 6.96
N VAL A 246 -7.87 -1.83 6.52
CA VAL A 246 -8.76 -1.23 5.53
C VAL A 246 -7.92 -0.52 4.48
N GLY A 247 -8.35 -0.53 3.21
CA GLY A 247 -7.71 0.21 2.13
C GLY A 247 -6.86 -0.65 1.19
N PHE A 248 -6.52 -1.89 1.55
CA PHE A 248 -5.79 -2.80 0.65
C PHE A 248 -6.71 -3.37 -0.44
N GLY A 249 -7.98 -3.63 -0.12
CA GLY A 249 -8.94 -4.16 -1.07
C GLY A 249 -8.58 -5.55 -1.61
N ASP A 250 -8.65 -5.71 -2.93
CA ASP A 250 -8.27 -6.93 -3.64
C ASP A 250 -6.78 -6.97 -4.01
N GLY A 251 -6.01 -5.91 -3.72
CA GLY A 251 -4.60 -5.73 -4.04
C GLY A 251 -4.30 -5.15 -5.43
N THR A 252 -5.31 -4.70 -6.19
CA THR A 252 -5.13 -4.09 -7.53
C THR A 252 -4.84 -2.59 -7.50
N GLY A 253 -4.99 -1.94 -6.35
CA GLY A 253 -4.77 -0.50 -6.19
C GLY A 253 -3.33 -0.04 -6.47
N GLY A 254 -2.37 -0.96 -6.44
CA GLY A 254 -0.95 -0.67 -6.66
C GLY A 254 -0.19 -0.54 -5.35
N SER A 255 1.14 -0.66 -5.42
CA SER A 255 1.97 -0.87 -4.22
C SER A 255 2.07 0.34 -3.28
N ARG A 256 1.51 1.49 -3.65
CA ARG A 256 1.59 2.76 -2.92
C ARG A 256 0.24 3.25 -2.39
N GLU A 257 -0.84 2.50 -2.60
CA GLU A 257 -2.14 2.89 -2.06
C GLU A 257 -2.13 2.81 -0.53
N PRO A 258 -2.81 3.76 0.14
CA PRO A 258 -2.86 3.81 1.60
C PRO A 258 -3.72 2.66 2.16
N ILE A 259 -3.20 2.06 3.22
CA ILE A 259 -3.76 0.99 4.02
C ILE A 259 -3.68 1.45 5.48
N SER A 260 -4.74 1.26 6.24
CA SER A 260 -4.79 1.61 7.65
C SER A 260 -4.96 0.36 8.49
N LEU A 261 -4.31 0.33 9.65
CA LEU A 261 -4.61 -0.65 10.70
C LEU A 261 -5.86 -0.20 11.46
N ARG A 262 -6.72 -1.16 11.79
CA ARG A 262 -7.83 -0.93 12.71
C ARG A 262 -7.30 -0.77 14.15
N PRO A 263 -7.69 0.29 14.90
CA PRO A 263 -7.17 0.55 16.23
C PRO A 263 -7.31 -0.64 17.21
N GLU A 264 -8.41 -1.37 17.14
CA GLU A 264 -8.67 -2.54 17.97
C GLU A 264 -7.67 -3.69 17.74
N ILE A 265 -7.10 -3.78 16.53
CA ILE A 265 -6.10 -4.81 16.20
C ILE A 265 -4.72 -4.42 16.72
N VAL A 266 -4.38 -3.14 16.71
CA VAL A 266 -3.16 -2.64 17.34
C VAL A 266 -3.15 -3.02 18.83
N GLU A 267 -4.23 -2.69 19.55
CA GLU A 267 -4.36 -3.03 20.97
C GLU A 267 -4.30 -4.56 21.20
N LYS A 268 -4.95 -5.34 20.35
CA LYS A 268 -4.93 -6.81 20.40
C LYS A 268 -3.52 -7.37 20.19
N ALA A 269 -2.74 -6.80 19.27
CA ALA A 269 -1.37 -7.23 19.01
C ALA A 269 -0.44 -6.93 20.19
N HIS A 270 -0.55 -5.73 20.79
CA HIS A 270 0.21 -5.38 22.00
C HIS A 270 -0.06 -6.37 23.15
N LYS A 271 -1.33 -6.60 23.48
CA LYS A 271 -1.73 -7.56 24.53
C LYS A 271 -1.23 -8.98 24.25
N PHE A 272 -1.24 -9.40 22.98
CA PHE A 272 -0.76 -10.72 22.57
C PHE A 272 0.76 -10.86 22.81
N LEU A 273 1.55 -9.85 22.44
CA LEU A 273 3.01 -9.87 22.64
C LEU A 273 3.40 -9.81 24.11
N GLU A 274 2.69 -9.04 24.93
CA GLU A 274 2.88 -8.97 26.38
C GLU A 274 2.59 -10.32 27.06
N SER A 275 1.46 -10.96 26.69
CA SER A 275 1.01 -12.21 27.32
C SER A 275 1.91 -13.40 26.96
N ASN A 276 2.55 -13.38 25.79
CA ASN A 276 3.32 -14.52 25.29
C ASN A 276 4.84 -14.37 25.44
N SER A 277 5.32 -13.29 26.06
CA SER A 277 6.76 -13.01 26.29
C SER A 277 7.64 -13.31 25.07
N ASN A 278 7.75 -12.36 24.14
CA ASN A 278 8.56 -12.49 22.92
C ASN A 278 9.77 -11.52 22.92
N PRO A 279 10.73 -11.66 23.86
CA PRO A 279 11.84 -10.72 24.00
C PRO A 279 12.75 -10.65 22.76
N ASP A 280 12.91 -11.76 22.04
CA ASP A 280 13.69 -11.80 20.79
C ASP A 280 13.01 -11.00 19.68
N GLY A 281 11.68 -11.13 19.53
CA GLY A 281 10.93 -10.35 18.55
C GLY A 281 10.96 -8.85 18.83
N GLU A 282 10.81 -8.46 20.11
CA GLU A 282 10.84 -7.06 20.52
C GLU A 282 12.19 -6.40 20.24
N LYS A 283 13.29 -7.10 20.52
CA LYS A 283 14.63 -6.63 20.18
C LYS A 283 14.78 -6.40 18.67
N HIS A 284 14.38 -7.37 17.85
CA HIS A 284 14.48 -7.25 16.40
C HIS A 284 13.59 -6.14 15.82
N LEU A 285 12.44 -5.89 16.44
CA LEU A 285 11.58 -4.76 16.11
C LEU A 285 12.29 -3.44 16.42
N GLN A 286 12.90 -3.33 17.61
CA GLN A 286 13.66 -2.13 17.98
C GLN A 286 14.87 -1.90 17.06
N ASP A 287 15.61 -2.96 16.71
CA ASP A 287 16.72 -2.87 15.75
C ASP A 287 16.28 -2.28 14.40
N VAL A 288 15.05 -2.60 13.96
CA VAL A 288 14.47 -2.03 12.73
C VAL A 288 14.06 -0.57 12.94
N LEU A 289 13.37 -0.24 14.03
CA LEU A 289 12.97 1.15 14.32
C LEU A 289 14.18 2.08 14.43
N ASP A 290 15.23 1.64 15.11
CA ASP A 290 16.49 2.37 15.25
C ASP A 290 17.23 2.52 13.91
N LEU A 291 17.09 1.56 13.00
CA LEU A 291 17.70 1.61 11.68
C LEU A 291 16.99 2.65 10.79
N ILE A 292 15.65 2.67 10.83
CA ILE A 292 14.84 3.49 9.92
C ILE A 292 14.67 4.93 10.41
N GLU A 293 15.17 5.28 11.59
CA GLU A 293 15.17 6.65 12.09
C GLU A 293 15.88 7.61 11.11
N GLY A 294 15.13 8.58 10.59
CA GLY A 294 15.57 9.51 9.52
C GLY A 294 15.40 8.96 8.09
N PHE A 295 14.86 7.75 7.93
CA PHE A 295 14.47 7.08 6.67
C PHE A 295 13.01 6.63 6.71
N ASP A 296 12.21 7.28 7.54
CA ASP A 296 10.81 7.02 7.90
C ASP A 296 9.78 7.31 6.79
N THR A 297 10.22 7.80 5.63
CA THR A 297 9.34 7.93 4.46
C THR A 297 9.33 6.65 3.63
N ALA A 298 8.26 6.40 2.87
CA ALA A 298 8.19 5.28 1.91
C ALA A 298 9.40 5.25 0.95
N LEU A 299 9.90 6.41 0.53
CA LEU A 299 11.08 6.53 -0.33
C LEU A 299 12.38 6.25 0.44
N GLY A 300 12.48 6.69 1.70
CA GLY A 300 13.60 6.40 2.60
C GLY A 300 13.73 4.90 2.87
N LEU A 301 12.62 4.25 3.22
CA LEU A 301 12.55 2.79 3.38
C LEU A 301 12.90 2.05 2.08
N GLU A 302 12.39 2.52 0.93
CA GLU A 302 12.74 1.95 -0.37
C GLU A 302 14.26 2.00 -0.59
N LEU A 303 14.88 3.14 -0.34
CA LEU A 303 16.32 3.34 -0.50
C LEU A 303 17.10 2.43 0.45
N LEU A 304 16.81 2.48 1.75
CA LEU A 304 17.52 1.75 2.79
C LEU A 304 17.48 0.23 2.54
N ALA A 305 16.29 -0.30 2.24
CA ALA A 305 16.12 -1.71 1.91
C ALA A 305 16.84 -2.11 0.61
N SER A 306 16.88 -1.21 -0.39
CA SER A 306 17.57 -1.47 -1.67
C SER A 306 19.09 -1.49 -1.50
N VAL A 307 19.66 -0.55 -0.73
CA VAL A 307 21.11 -0.50 -0.45
C VAL A 307 21.54 -1.73 0.34
N HIS A 308 20.77 -2.10 1.39
CA HIS A 308 21.04 -3.32 2.14
C HIS A 308 20.95 -4.58 1.26
N TRP A 309 19.94 -4.65 0.37
CA TRP A 309 19.81 -5.75 -0.59
C TRP A 309 21.04 -5.85 -1.49
N ILE A 310 21.52 -4.74 -2.04
CA ILE A 310 22.71 -4.70 -2.88
C ILE A 310 23.95 -5.17 -2.11
N ALA A 311 24.18 -4.62 -0.90
CA ALA A 311 25.33 -5.03 -0.07
C ALA A 311 25.32 -6.54 0.22
N ARG A 312 24.12 -7.12 0.43
CA ARG A 312 23.94 -8.55 0.66
C ARG A 312 24.28 -9.41 -0.56
N HIS A 313 23.90 -8.98 -1.77
CA HIS A 313 24.07 -9.78 -2.99
C HIS A 313 25.38 -9.46 -3.74
N HIS A 314 26.01 -8.33 -3.42
CA HIS A 314 27.27 -7.89 -4.00
C HIS A 314 28.25 -7.54 -2.87
N PRO A 315 29.06 -8.50 -2.39
CA PRO A 315 29.91 -8.33 -1.21
C PRO A 315 30.86 -7.13 -1.23
N LYS A 316 31.27 -6.67 -2.42
CA LYS A 316 32.06 -5.43 -2.57
C LYS A 316 31.27 -4.19 -2.15
N ALA A 317 29.98 -4.13 -2.46
CA ALA A 317 29.11 -3.02 -2.08
C ALA A 317 28.85 -2.93 -0.57
N ALA A 318 29.10 -4.01 0.19
CA ALA A 318 29.09 -3.95 1.66
C ALA A 318 30.29 -3.20 2.25
N HIS A 319 31.37 -3.01 1.48
CA HIS A 319 32.63 -2.41 1.94
C HIS A 319 33.02 -1.15 1.14
N ASP A 320 32.36 -0.90 0.01
CA ASP A 320 32.61 0.26 -0.85
C ASP A 320 31.28 0.89 -1.29
N VAL A 321 31.05 2.12 -0.82
CA VAL A 321 29.85 2.91 -1.14
C VAL A 321 29.74 3.21 -2.64
N ASN A 322 30.86 3.33 -3.37
CA ASN A 322 30.83 3.58 -4.81
C ASN A 322 30.27 2.37 -5.58
N GLU A 323 30.57 1.16 -5.11
CA GLU A 323 29.97 -0.05 -5.66
C GLU A 323 28.47 -0.11 -5.34
N ALA A 324 28.05 0.30 -4.15
CA ALA A 324 26.62 0.41 -3.81
C ALA A 324 25.89 1.41 -4.72
N ILE A 325 26.47 2.60 -4.95
CA ILE A 325 25.94 3.62 -5.88
C ILE A 325 25.78 3.02 -7.28
N ARG A 326 26.85 2.41 -7.81
CA ARG A 326 26.85 1.79 -9.13
C ARG A 326 25.74 0.76 -9.29
N TYR A 327 25.58 -0.14 -8.33
CA TYR A 327 24.56 -1.19 -8.40
C TYR A 327 23.13 -0.68 -8.20
N ILE A 328 22.92 0.38 -7.41
CA ILE A 328 21.60 1.01 -7.26
C ILE A 328 21.18 1.72 -8.54
N HIS A 329 22.08 2.47 -9.19
CA HIS A 329 21.80 3.12 -10.47
C HIS A 329 21.55 2.09 -11.59
N GLN A 330 22.24 0.95 -11.55
CA GLN A 330 21.96 -0.20 -12.45
C GLN A 330 20.69 -0.99 -12.11
N TRP A 331 19.98 -0.65 -11.02
CA TRP A 331 18.80 -1.41 -10.63
C TRP A 331 17.66 -1.22 -11.63
N ASN A 332 17.34 0.04 -11.97
CA ASN A 332 16.46 0.47 -13.06
C ASN A 332 16.59 1.99 -13.28
N PRO A 333 16.14 2.53 -14.44
CA PRO A 333 16.26 3.97 -14.75
C PRO A 333 15.60 4.89 -13.72
N ARG A 334 14.51 4.44 -13.08
CA ARG A 334 13.82 5.22 -12.04
C ARG A 334 14.72 5.42 -10.81
N LYS A 335 15.41 4.37 -10.36
CA LYS A 335 16.27 4.45 -9.17
C LYS A 335 17.52 5.30 -9.43
N GLU A 336 18.04 5.27 -10.66
CA GLU A 336 19.10 6.17 -11.10
C GLU A 336 18.68 7.65 -10.96
N ASP A 337 17.50 7.99 -11.47
CA ASP A 337 16.96 9.36 -11.42
C ASP A 337 16.60 9.80 -9.99
N MET A 338 15.95 8.93 -9.22
CA MET A 338 15.44 9.28 -7.89
C MET A 338 16.45 9.25 -6.76
N PHE A 339 17.54 8.49 -6.88
CA PHE A 339 18.52 8.31 -5.82
C PHE A 339 19.89 8.85 -6.22
N PRO A 340 20.12 10.16 -6.08
CA PRO A 340 21.45 10.74 -6.18
C PRO A 340 22.46 10.06 -5.26
N ALA A 341 23.73 10.02 -5.68
CA ALA A 341 24.84 9.39 -4.94
C ALA A 341 24.85 9.75 -3.43
N ARG A 342 24.70 11.03 -3.10
CA ARG A 342 24.62 11.53 -1.71
C ARG A 342 23.55 10.85 -0.85
N PHE A 343 22.40 10.47 -1.41
CA PHE A 343 21.34 9.80 -0.65
C PHE A 343 21.70 8.34 -0.42
N ILE A 344 22.30 7.69 -1.41
CA ILE A 344 22.81 6.32 -1.29
C ILE A 344 23.93 6.26 -0.24
N GLU A 345 24.82 7.25 -0.22
CA GLU A 345 25.87 7.40 0.79
C GLU A 345 25.30 7.51 2.21
N LEU A 346 24.26 8.34 2.41
CA LEU A 346 23.58 8.45 3.71
C LEU A 346 22.97 7.12 4.15
N ALA A 347 22.28 6.42 3.24
CA ALA A 347 21.69 5.11 3.55
C ALA A 347 22.75 4.05 3.85
N TRP A 348 23.85 4.03 3.07
CA TRP A 348 24.97 3.12 3.29
C TRP A 348 25.65 3.38 4.63
N ALA A 349 25.91 4.66 4.95
CA ALA A 349 26.51 5.05 6.22
C ALA A 349 25.62 4.67 7.42
N ARG A 350 24.30 4.87 7.32
CA ARG A 350 23.34 4.42 8.34
C ARG A 350 23.39 2.91 8.54
N LEU A 351 23.44 2.13 7.46
CA LEU A 351 23.55 0.66 7.53
C LEU A 351 24.88 0.22 8.16
N ASP A 352 26.00 0.89 7.87
CA ASP A 352 27.30 0.58 8.48
C ASP A 352 27.35 0.95 9.97
N GLU A 353 26.87 2.16 10.31
CA GLU A 353 26.78 2.69 11.68
C GLU A 353 25.98 1.74 12.58
N LYS A 354 24.81 1.29 12.11
CA LYS A 354 23.95 0.36 12.85
C LYS A 354 24.41 -1.10 12.73
N GLY A 355 25.52 -1.39 12.04
CA GLY A 355 26.12 -2.73 11.94
C GLY A 355 25.44 -3.70 10.98
N TRP A 356 24.52 -3.23 10.13
CA TRP A 356 23.75 -4.04 9.18
C TRP A 356 24.58 -4.51 7.98
N LEU A 357 25.70 -3.84 7.66
CA LEU A 357 26.62 -4.28 6.60
C LEU A 357 27.63 -5.35 7.05
N LYS A 358 27.91 -5.44 8.36
CA LYS A 358 28.96 -6.30 8.93
C LYS A 358 28.50 -7.74 9.17
N ASN A 359 27.19 -7.95 9.34
CA ASN A 359 26.59 -9.23 9.71
C ASN A 359 25.89 -9.94 8.54
N LEU A 360 26.28 -9.64 7.29
CA LEU A 360 25.68 -10.23 6.10
C LEU A 360 26.10 -11.70 5.94
N LYS A 361 25.34 -12.63 6.54
CA LYS A 361 25.51 -14.07 6.28
C LYS A 361 25.16 -14.37 4.80
N PRO A 362 26.06 -15.01 4.03
CA PRO A 362 25.78 -15.48 2.68
C PRO A 362 24.52 -16.37 2.65
N GLU A 363 23.73 -16.30 1.59
CA GLU A 363 22.45 -17.04 1.50
C GLU A 363 22.61 -18.57 1.64
N TRP A 364 23.74 -19.11 1.18
CA TRP A 364 24.06 -20.54 1.29
C TRP A 364 24.37 -21.01 2.74
N MET A 365 24.68 -20.10 3.68
CA MET A 365 24.86 -20.44 5.09
C MET A 365 23.54 -20.63 5.85
N ARG A 366 22.38 -20.29 5.26
CA ARG A 366 21.07 -20.46 5.92
C ARG A 366 20.46 -21.85 5.72
N SER A 367 20.90 -22.62 4.73
CA SER A 367 20.48 -24.02 4.52
C SER A 367 21.28 -25.03 5.36
N VAL A 368 22.12 -24.54 6.27
CA VAL A 368 23.07 -25.33 7.04
C VAL A 368 22.78 -25.06 8.53
N GLU A 369 21.81 -25.80 9.07
CA GLU A 369 21.32 -25.60 10.45
C GLU A 369 22.27 -26.17 11.53
N SER A 370 23.38 -26.79 11.15
CA SER A 370 24.40 -27.28 12.10
C SER A 370 25.84 -27.21 11.55
N GLU A 371 26.81 -27.11 12.47
CA GLU A 371 28.25 -27.14 12.16
C GLU A 371 28.66 -28.44 11.42
N GLN A 372 27.90 -29.52 11.60
CA GLN A 372 28.08 -30.81 10.90
C GLN A 372 27.64 -30.75 9.43
N ASP A 373 26.61 -29.96 9.11
CA ASP A 373 26.15 -29.77 7.73
C ASP A 373 27.11 -28.86 6.95
N ALA A 374 27.78 -27.91 7.63
CA ALA A 374 28.79 -27.05 7.02
C ALA A 374 30.01 -27.86 6.56
N ILE A 375 30.41 -28.86 7.34
CA ILE A 375 31.51 -29.79 7.02
C ILE A 375 31.15 -30.65 5.80
N ARG A 376 29.87 -30.97 5.59
CA ARG A 376 29.37 -31.78 4.47
C ARG A 376 29.38 -31.05 3.13
N VAL A 377 29.13 -29.74 3.13
CA VAL A 377 29.13 -28.90 1.91
C VAL A 377 30.55 -28.56 1.45
N VAL A 378 31.50 -28.43 2.37
CA VAL A 378 32.89 -28.07 2.07
C VAL A 378 33.75 -29.27 1.65
N LEU A 379 33.33 -30.50 1.96
CA LEU A 379 34.06 -31.73 1.60
C LEU A 379 33.24 -32.60 0.63
N PRO A 380 33.56 -32.61 -0.68
CA PRO A 380 33.20 -33.76 -1.49
C PRO A 380 33.97 -34.96 -0.92
N THR A 381 33.22 -36.00 -0.57
CA THR A 381 33.67 -37.29 -0.04
C THR A 381 35.13 -37.63 -0.38
N GLY A 382 36.02 -37.64 0.64
CA GLY A 382 37.29 -38.38 0.54
C GLY A 382 38.58 -37.73 1.06
N LYS A 383 38.59 -36.53 1.66
CA LYS A 383 39.84 -35.95 2.23
C LYS A 383 39.77 -35.74 3.74
N SER A 384 40.88 -36.03 4.42
CA SER A 384 40.96 -36.00 5.89
C SER A 384 41.23 -34.60 6.43
N ARG A 385 40.78 -34.36 7.68
CA ARG A 385 40.85 -33.09 8.43
C ARG A 385 42.25 -32.46 8.50
N ALA A 386 43.32 -33.24 8.30
CA ALA A 386 44.71 -32.79 8.38
C ALA A 386 45.22 -32.09 7.09
N GLU A 387 44.58 -32.30 5.94
CA GLU A 387 45.05 -31.73 4.66
C GLU A 387 44.60 -30.26 4.46
N VAL A 388 43.64 -29.78 5.26
CA VAL A 388 43.00 -28.47 5.07
C VAL A 388 43.79 -27.32 5.71
N SER A 389 44.58 -27.56 6.77
CA SER A 389 45.35 -26.50 7.45
C SER A 389 46.42 -25.86 6.57
N HIS A 390 46.87 -26.52 5.50
CA HIS A 390 47.92 -26.00 4.63
C HIS A 390 47.41 -25.09 3.49
N HIS A 391 46.11 -25.13 3.17
CA HIS A 391 45.53 -24.43 2.01
C HIS A 391 44.87 -23.08 2.34
N PHE A 392 44.52 -22.83 3.61
CA PHE A 392 43.81 -21.62 4.04
C PHE A 392 44.57 -20.76 5.06
N GLY A 393 45.85 -21.05 5.34
CA GLY A 393 46.68 -20.20 6.20
C GLY A 393 46.19 -20.06 7.64
N VAL A 394 45.34 -20.97 8.12
CA VAL A 394 44.88 -20.96 9.51
C VAL A 394 45.87 -21.78 10.35
N ALA A 395 46.60 -21.10 11.24
CA ALA A 395 47.49 -21.75 12.18
C ALA A 395 46.69 -22.75 13.07
N PRO A 396 47.18 -23.98 13.27
CA PRO A 396 46.49 -24.92 14.14
C PRO A 396 46.53 -24.42 15.59
N PRO A 397 45.47 -24.64 16.38
CA PRO A 397 45.45 -24.20 17.77
C PRO A 397 46.52 -24.94 18.57
N LEU A 398 47.28 -24.17 19.36
CA LEU A 398 48.22 -24.67 20.36
C LEU A 398 47.47 -25.56 21.36
N VAL A 399 47.79 -26.85 21.34
CA VAL A 399 47.38 -27.79 22.39
C VAL A 399 48.29 -27.56 23.59
N VAL A 400 47.78 -26.84 24.60
CA VAL A 400 48.39 -26.81 25.93
C VAL A 400 48.03 -28.13 26.62
N ARG A 401 49.05 -28.89 27.04
CA ARG A 401 48.92 -30.14 27.80
C ARG A 401 48.55 -29.87 29.25
#